data_AF-A0A970M167-F1
#
_entry.id   AF-A0A970M167-F1
#
_cell.length_a   1.000
_cell.length_b   1.000
_cell.length_c   1.000
_cell.angle_alpha   90.00
_cell.angle_beta   90.00
_cell.angle_gamma   90.00
#
_symmetry.space_group_name_H-M   'P 1'
#
loop_
_entity.id
_entity.type
_entity.pdbx_description
1 polymer ?
#
loop_
_entity_poly.entity_id
_entity_poly.type
_entity_poly.pdbx_seq_one_letter_code
_entity_poly.pdbx_strand_id
1 'polypeptide(L)'
;RSVQNAKQRFKRMNANQIMNYSAFVYGAAGINILSGIMPKRQAFNLVISNVPGPREPLYWNGAKLDALYPASIVLDGQALNITMTSYLDKLEVGLTACRHALPKMQNLLQHLEDEIQRFEQIIDAPEGVNKIVD
;
A
#
# COMPACT_ATOMS: atom_id res chain seq x y z
N ARG A 1 16.93 2.79 -4.97
CA ARG A 1 17.28 2.02 -6.21
C ARG A 1 16.22 1.01 -6.68
N SER A 2 15.59 0.20 -5.82
CA SER A 2 14.67 -0.88 -6.25
C SER A 2 13.39 -0.41 -6.99
N VAL A 3 12.62 0.53 -6.41
CA VAL A 3 11.34 0.99 -6.97
C VAL A 3 11.52 1.73 -8.31
N GLN A 4 12.56 2.54 -8.46
CA GLN A 4 12.86 3.23 -9.72
C GLN A 4 13.19 2.23 -10.84
N ASN A 5 13.96 1.19 -10.55
CA ASN A 5 14.27 0.13 -11.52
C ASN A 5 13.00 -0.64 -11.94
N ALA A 6 12.10 -0.94 -11.00
CA ALA A 6 10.81 -1.54 -11.31
C ALA A 6 9.97 -0.61 -12.21
N LYS A 7 9.85 0.67 -11.85
CA LYS A 7 9.12 1.66 -12.66
C LYS A 7 9.70 1.78 -14.08
N GLN A 8 11.02 1.85 -14.23
CA GLN A 8 11.68 1.89 -15.53
C GLN A 8 11.41 0.62 -16.36
N ARG A 9 11.41 -0.55 -15.71
CA ARG A 9 11.08 -1.83 -16.36
C ARG A 9 9.65 -1.88 -16.88
N PHE A 10 8.67 -1.43 -16.11
CA PHE A 10 7.28 -1.43 -16.55
C PHE A 10 7.02 -0.36 -17.63
N LYS A 11 7.69 0.80 -17.56
CA LYS A 11 7.57 1.87 -18.58
C LYS A 11 7.99 1.44 -19.99
N ARG A 12 8.92 0.48 -20.11
CA ARG A 12 9.41 -0.04 -21.40
C ARG A 12 8.63 -1.24 -21.93
N MET A 13 7.60 -1.70 -21.23
CA MET A 13 6.80 -2.87 -21.60
C MET A 13 5.45 -2.42 -22.16
N ASN A 14 4.95 -3.14 -23.18
CA ASN A 14 3.55 -3.02 -23.58
C ASN A 14 2.63 -3.83 -22.64
N ALA A 15 1.31 -3.65 -22.77
CA ALA A 15 0.33 -4.29 -21.89
C ALA A 15 0.47 -5.83 -21.82
N ASN A 16 0.69 -6.48 -22.96
CA ASN A 16 0.86 -7.94 -23.01
C ASN A 16 2.13 -8.41 -22.29
N GLN A 17 3.23 -7.65 -22.42
CA GLN A 17 4.47 -7.94 -21.71
C GLN A 17 4.32 -7.76 -20.19
N ILE A 18 3.61 -6.72 -19.76
CA ILE A 18 3.32 -6.49 -18.33
C ILE A 18 2.47 -7.65 -17.79
N MET A 19 1.45 -8.06 -18.52
CA MET A 19 0.56 -9.14 -18.11
C MET A 19 1.30 -10.48 -18.03
N ASN A 20 2.08 -10.84 -19.05
CA ASN A 20 2.86 -12.08 -19.05
C ASN A 20 3.94 -12.09 -17.95
N TYR A 21 4.63 -10.97 -17.75
CA TYR A 21 5.61 -10.83 -16.68
C TYR A 21 4.95 -10.98 -15.30
N SER A 22 3.82 -10.31 -15.10
CA SER A 22 3.08 -10.36 -13.83
C SER A 22 2.55 -11.78 -13.57
N ALA A 23 1.99 -12.44 -14.58
CA ALA A 23 1.53 -13.83 -14.48
C ALA A 23 2.68 -14.78 -14.12
N PHE A 24 3.87 -14.59 -14.69
CA PHE A 24 5.04 -15.39 -14.36
C PHE A 24 5.52 -15.15 -12.92
N VAL A 25 5.67 -13.88 -12.52
CA VAL A 25 6.15 -13.50 -11.19
C VAL A 25 5.17 -13.91 -10.10
N TYR A 26 3.88 -13.67 -10.30
CA TYR A 26 2.85 -13.98 -9.32
C TYR A 26 2.26 -15.38 -9.46
N GLY A 27 2.54 -16.13 -10.53
CA GLY A 27 1.93 -17.44 -10.78
C GLY A 27 2.19 -18.43 -9.65
N ALA A 28 3.44 -18.57 -9.22
CA ALA A 28 3.79 -19.43 -8.08
C ALA A 28 3.14 -18.95 -6.77
N ALA A 29 3.08 -17.63 -6.55
CA ALA A 29 2.41 -17.06 -5.38
C ALA A 29 0.90 -17.30 -5.43
N GLY A 30 0.26 -17.17 -6.60
CA GLY A 30 -1.16 -17.43 -6.81
C GLY A 30 -1.54 -18.89 -6.58
N ILE A 31 -0.73 -19.83 -7.09
CA ILE A 31 -0.90 -21.27 -6.78
C ILE A 31 -0.81 -21.49 -5.26
N ASN A 32 0.14 -20.85 -4.59
CA ASN A 32 0.30 -20.99 -3.15
C ASN A 32 -0.87 -20.40 -2.34
N ILE A 33 -1.38 -19.23 -2.75
CA ILE A 33 -2.56 -18.59 -2.15
C ILE A 33 -3.80 -19.48 -2.31
N LEU A 34 -3.99 -20.09 -3.48
CA LEU A 34 -5.15 -20.94 -3.75
C LEU A 34 -5.08 -22.32 -3.08
N SER A 35 -3.89 -22.91 -2.99
CA SER A 35 -3.71 -24.31 -2.56
C SER A 35 -3.16 -24.48 -1.15
N GLY A 36 -2.45 -23.48 -0.62
CA GLY A 36 -1.77 -23.55 0.68
C GLY A 36 -0.61 -24.56 0.77
N ILE A 37 -0.18 -25.17 -0.35
CA ILE A 37 0.79 -26.28 -0.36
C ILE A 37 2.21 -25.83 0.01
N MET A 38 2.57 -24.57 -0.21
CA MET A 38 3.92 -24.04 0.03
C MET A 38 3.90 -22.82 0.97
N PRO A 39 3.40 -22.94 2.21
CA PRO A 39 3.10 -21.77 3.06
C PRO A 39 4.34 -20.92 3.40
N LYS A 40 5.55 -21.51 3.34
CA LYS A 40 6.82 -20.81 3.56
C LYS A 40 7.34 -20.04 2.34
N ARG A 41 6.74 -20.18 1.16
CA ARG A 41 7.16 -19.53 -0.09
C ARG A 41 6.17 -18.44 -0.48
N GLN A 42 6.22 -17.33 0.24
CA GLN A 42 5.49 -16.11 -0.10
C GLN A 42 6.40 -15.18 -0.90
N ALA A 43 5.87 -14.60 -1.99
CA ALA A 43 6.62 -13.63 -2.79
C ALA A 43 6.82 -12.28 -2.06
N PHE A 44 5.91 -11.96 -1.14
CA PHE A 44 5.90 -10.74 -0.33
C PHE A 44 5.13 -10.98 0.98
N ASN A 45 5.39 -10.17 1.99
CA ASN A 45 4.77 -10.25 3.32
C ASN A 45 3.52 -9.37 3.48
N LEU A 46 3.46 -8.28 2.71
CA LEU A 46 2.43 -7.25 2.82
C LEU A 46 2.19 -6.60 1.45
N VAL A 47 0.95 -6.24 1.17
CA VAL A 47 0.58 -5.37 0.06
C VAL A 47 0.40 -3.94 0.56
N ILE A 48 1.08 -3.01 -0.11
CA ILE A 48 0.84 -1.57 0.03
C ILE A 48 0.46 -1.03 -1.34
N SER A 49 -0.80 -0.62 -1.50
CA SER A 49 -1.32 -0.04 -2.74
C SER A 49 -1.52 1.46 -2.59
N ASN A 50 -1.21 2.22 -3.65
CA ASN A 50 -1.48 3.64 -3.72
C ASN A 50 -2.17 3.94 -5.05
N VAL A 51 -3.45 4.32 -4.99
CA VAL A 51 -4.26 4.65 -6.15
C VAL A 51 -4.65 6.13 -6.07
N PRO A 52 -4.14 6.99 -6.97
CA PRO A 52 -4.53 8.40 -7.00
C PRO A 52 -6.05 8.54 -7.12
N GLY A 53 -6.63 9.38 -6.27
CA GLY A 53 -8.06 9.67 -6.29
C GLY A 53 -8.38 11.11 -6.73
N PRO A 54 -9.66 11.51 -6.64
CA PRO A 54 -10.15 12.80 -7.13
C PRO A 54 -9.56 14.00 -6.36
N ARG A 55 -9.23 15.07 -7.07
CA ARG A 55 -8.76 16.34 -6.49
C ARG A 55 -9.86 17.38 -6.30
N GLU A 56 -11.02 17.16 -6.91
CA GLU A 56 -12.18 18.04 -6.81
C GLU A 56 -13.20 17.50 -5.80
N PRO A 57 -13.96 18.38 -5.11
CA PRO A 57 -14.99 17.94 -4.17
C PRO A 57 -16.08 17.14 -4.88
N LEU A 58 -16.44 15.99 -4.33
CA LEU A 58 -17.49 15.13 -4.85
C LEU A 58 -18.79 15.28 -4.04
N TYR A 59 -19.91 15.08 -4.72
CA TYR A 59 -21.25 15.12 -4.13
C TYR A 59 -22.10 13.98 -4.65
N TRP A 60 -23.00 13.48 -3.80
CA TRP A 60 -24.06 12.56 -4.19
C TRP A 60 -25.41 13.13 -3.75
N ASN A 61 -26.26 13.50 -4.72
CA ASN A 61 -27.57 14.12 -4.48
C ASN A 61 -27.53 15.31 -3.51
N GLY A 62 -26.50 16.16 -3.63
CA GLY A 62 -26.29 17.33 -2.76
C GLY A 62 -25.54 17.05 -1.45
N ALA A 63 -25.35 15.79 -1.05
CA ALA A 63 -24.49 15.45 0.08
C ALA A 63 -23.01 15.45 -0.36
N LYS A 64 -22.17 16.19 0.35
CA LYS A 64 -20.72 16.25 0.10
C LYS A 64 -20.05 14.96 0.57
N LEU A 65 -19.11 14.43 -0.22
CA LEU A 65 -18.22 13.37 0.23
C LEU A 65 -17.13 13.98 1.13
N ASP A 66 -17.02 13.50 2.36
CA ASP A 66 -16.08 14.04 3.35
C ASP A 66 -14.71 13.33 3.34
N ALA A 67 -14.73 12.02 3.12
CA ALA A 67 -13.54 11.16 3.12
C ALA A 67 -13.76 9.90 2.26
N LEU A 68 -12.67 9.31 1.78
CA LEU A 68 -12.68 8.10 0.94
C LEU A 68 -11.69 7.07 1.48
N TYR A 69 -12.15 6.15 2.34
CA TYR A 69 -11.31 5.09 2.90
C TYR A 69 -11.39 3.81 2.07
N PRO A 70 -10.29 3.37 1.42
CA PRO A 70 -10.30 2.14 0.64
C PRO A 70 -10.30 0.92 1.56
N ALA A 71 -11.10 -0.09 1.24
CA ALA A 71 -11.07 -1.40 1.88
C ALA A 71 -10.60 -2.44 0.87
N SER A 72 -9.58 -3.20 1.23
CA SER A 72 -8.93 -4.19 0.36
C SER A 72 -9.09 -5.59 0.91
N ILE A 73 -8.44 -6.56 0.29
CA ILE A 73 -8.61 -7.98 0.62
C ILE A 73 -7.36 -8.50 1.33
N VAL A 74 -7.60 -9.29 2.38
CA VAL A 74 -6.59 -10.13 3.03
C VAL A 74 -6.73 -11.57 2.54
N LEU A 75 -5.61 -12.26 2.43
CA LEU A 75 -5.54 -13.63 1.92
C LEU A 75 -4.76 -14.49 2.91
N ASP A 76 -4.89 -15.81 2.81
CA ASP A 76 -4.08 -16.72 3.62
C ASP A 76 -2.59 -16.49 3.37
N GLY A 77 -1.82 -16.35 4.45
CA GLY A 77 -0.41 -15.93 4.40
C GLY A 77 -0.19 -14.43 4.30
N GLN A 78 -1.25 -13.61 4.21
CA GLN A 78 -1.19 -12.14 4.11
C GLN A 78 -2.23 -11.49 5.03
N ALA A 79 -1.88 -11.39 6.32
CA ALA A 79 -2.81 -10.98 7.37
C ALA A 79 -3.16 -9.49 7.38
N LEU A 80 -2.44 -8.65 6.63
CA LEU A 80 -2.63 -7.21 6.53
C LEU A 80 -2.57 -6.77 5.07
N ASN A 81 -3.38 -5.77 4.74
CA ASN A 81 -3.33 -5.02 3.50
C ASN A 81 -3.43 -3.53 3.82
N ILE A 82 -2.52 -2.72 3.25
CA ILE A 82 -2.55 -1.26 3.35
C ILE A 82 -2.91 -0.73 1.98
N THR A 83 -4.01 0.00 1.88
CA THR A 83 -4.42 0.67 0.64
C THR A 83 -4.57 2.15 0.88
N MET A 84 -4.02 2.95 -0.01
CA MET A 84 -4.05 4.40 0.08
C MET A 84 -4.73 4.98 -1.15
N THR A 85 -5.47 6.05 -0.94
CA THR A 85 -5.97 6.90 -2.00
C THR A 85 -5.89 8.36 -1.58
N SER A 86 -6.00 9.28 -2.53
CA SER A 86 -6.05 10.72 -2.25
C SER A 86 -7.46 11.24 -2.51
N TYR A 87 -7.97 12.06 -1.62
CA TYR A 87 -9.20 12.82 -1.87
C TYR A 87 -8.98 14.26 -1.44
N LEU A 88 -9.18 15.19 -2.38
CA LEU A 88 -8.80 16.59 -2.22
C LEU A 88 -7.30 16.72 -1.86
N ASP A 89 -7.01 17.36 -0.73
CA ASP A 89 -5.69 17.58 -0.13
C ASP A 89 -5.33 16.51 0.92
N LYS A 90 -6.17 15.49 1.11
CA LYS A 90 -5.96 14.43 2.11
C LYS A 90 -5.41 13.16 1.49
N LEU A 91 -4.50 12.51 2.21
CA LEU A 91 -4.13 11.12 2.00
C LEU A 91 -5.01 10.24 2.89
N GLU A 92 -5.82 9.39 2.28
CA GLU A 92 -6.72 8.48 2.98
C GLU A 92 -6.08 7.08 3.03
N VAL A 93 -5.91 6.54 4.24
CA VAL A 93 -5.25 5.25 4.47
C VAL A 93 -6.25 4.23 5.00
N GLY A 94 -6.43 3.15 4.24
CA GLY A 94 -7.25 2.00 4.61
C GLY A 94 -6.39 0.83 5.06
N LEU A 95 -6.66 0.33 6.27
CA LEU A 95 -6.00 -0.86 6.82
C LEU A 95 -7.03 -1.99 6.93
N THR A 96 -6.82 -3.07 6.18
CA THR A 96 -7.65 -4.28 6.28
C THR A 96 -6.82 -5.43 6.84
N ALA A 97 -7.29 -6.08 7.89
CA ALA A 97 -6.53 -7.12 8.58
C ALA A 97 -7.38 -8.28 9.10
N CYS A 98 -6.78 -9.46 9.17
CA CYS A 98 -7.35 -10.59 9.89
C CYS A 98 -7.21 -10.37 11.41
N ARG A 99 -8.32 -10.17 12.11
CA ARG A 99 -8.34 -9.88 13.56
C ARG A 99 -7.69 -10.98 14.42
N HIS A 100 -7.78 -12.25 14.00
CA HIS A 100 -7.16 -13.36 14.73
C HIS A 100 -5.64 -13.35 14.63
N ALA A 101 -5.10 -13.03 13.44
CA ALA A 101 -3.66 -12.99 13.20
C ALA A 101 -3.02 -11.68 13.68
N LEU A 102 -3.75 -10.56 13.62
CA LEU A 102 -3.31 -9.23 14.03
C LEU A 102 -4.31 -8.63 15.03
N PRO A 103 -4.30 -9.09 16.30
CA PRO A 103 -5.11 -8.48 17.34
C PRO A 103 -4.66 -7.03 17.56
N LYS A 104 -5.62 -6.14 17.83
CA LYS A 104 -5.39 -4.71 18.06
C LYS A 104 -4.76 -3.95 16.87
N MET A 105 -5.06 -4.36 15.64
CA MET A 105 -4.54 -3.72 14.42
C MET A 105 -4.74 -2.19 14.41
N GLN A 106 -5.80 -1.66 15.03
CA GLN A 106 -6.05 -0.21 15.12
C GLN A 106 -4.88 0.59 15.70
N ASN A 107 -4.01 -0.03 16.51
CA ASN A 107 -2.80 0.62 17.02
C ASN A 107 -1.85 1.08 15.90
N LEU A 108 -1.90 0.44 14.72
CA LEU A 108 -1.13 0.87 13.55
C LEU A 108 -1.50 2.28 13.09
N LEU A 109 -2.75 2.72 13.30
CA LEU A 109 -3.13 4.10 12.98
C LEU A 109 -2.38 5.10 13.87
N GLN A 110 -2.22 4.78 15.16
CA GLN A 110 -1.42 5.61 16.07
C GLN A 110 0.05 5.62 15.66
N HIS A 111 0.63 4.46 15.35
CA HIS A 111 2.02 4.40 14.90
C HIS A 111 2.26 5.16 13.60
N LEU A 112 1.30 5.17 12.67
CA LEU A 112 1.39 5.95 11.44
C LEU A 112 1.43 7.45 11.74
N GLU A 113 0.55 7.93 12.61
CA GLU A 113 0.54 9.32 13.06
C GLU A 113 1.86 9.70 13.75
N ASP A 114 2.29 8.88 14.73
CA ASP A 114 3.50 9.13 15.51
C ASP A 114 4.75 9.22 14.61
N GLU A 115 4.88 8.33 13.61
CA GLU A 115 6.03 8.32 12.71
C GLU A 115 5.98 9.46 11.67
N ILE A 116 4.79 9.91 11.25
CA ILE A 116 4.66 11.12 10.40
C ILE A 116 5.10 12.35 11.19
N GLN A 117 4.59 12.55 12.40
CA GLN A 117 4.97 13.68 13.26
C GLN A 117 6.47 13.66 13.56
N ARG A 118 7.04 12.48 13.83
CA ARG A 118 8.48 12.31 14.01
C ARG A 118 9.26 12.72 12.75
N PHE A 119 8.78 12.33 11.57
CA PHE A 119 9.42 12.67 10.31
C PHE A 119 9.39 14.19 10.05
N GLU A 120 8.28 14.86 10.33
CA GLU A 120 8.15 16.33 10.26
C GLU A 120 9.19 17.02 11.16
N GLN A 121 9.32 16.58 12.42
CA GLN A 121 10.32 17.12 13.35
C GLN A 121 11.76 16.96 12.84
N ILE A 122 12.06 15.84 12.16
CA ILE A 122 13.40 15.59 11.60
C ILE A 122 13.68 16.52 10.42
N ILE A 123 12.68 16.81 9.58
CA ILE A 123 12.82 17.71 8.42
C ILE A 123 12.95 19.17 8.87
N ASP A 124 12.21 19.57 9.91
CA ASP A 124 12.23 20.94 10.44
C ASP A 124 13.48 21.24 11.29
N ALA A 125 14.28 20.23 11.63
CA ALA A 125 15.51 20.41 12.38
C ALA A 125 16.61 21.07 11.52
N PRO A 126 17.28 22.14 12.00
CA PRO A 126 18.16 22.98 11.19
C PRO A 126 19.45 22.33 10.62
N GLU A 127 19.75 21.04 10.88
CA GLU A 127 20.99 20.37 10.41
C GLU A 127 20.82 18.88 9.96
N GLY A 128 19.67 18.48 9.37
CA GLY A 128 19.36 17.05 9.19
C GLY A 128 19.37 16.42 7.79
N VAL A 129 19.43 17.19 6.70
CA VAL A 129 18.98 16.70 5.37
C VAL A 129 19.91 15.65 4.71
N ASN A 130 21.15 15.48 5.17
CA ASN A 130 22.14 14.62 4.48
C ASN A 130 22.25 13.17 4.98
N LYS A 131 21.42 12.68 5.91
CA LYS A 131 21.59 11.32 6.49
C LYS A 131 20.51 10.28 6.17
N ILE A 132 19.44 10.61 5.45
CA ILE A 132 18.28 9.72 5.30
C ILE A 132 18.29 8.95 3.95
N VAL A 133 19.28 9.16 3.08
CA VAL A 133 19.30 8.59 1.71
C VAL A 133 20.46 7.61 1.44
N ASP A 134 21.26 7.26 2.46
CA ASP A 134 22.31 6.23 2.34
C ASP A 134 21.82 4.84 2.77
#